data_AF-A0A3C0GFK3-F1
#
_entry.id   AF-A0A3C0GFK3-F1
#
_cell.length_a   1.000
_cell.length_b   1.000
_cell.length_c   1.000
_cell.angle_alpha   90.00
_cell.angle_beta   90.00
_cell.angle_gamma   90.00
#
_symmetry.space_group_name_H-M   'P 1'
#
loop_
_entity.id
_entity.type
_entity.pdbx_description
1 polymer ?
#
loop_
_entity_poly.entity_id
_entity_poly.type
_entity_poly.pdbx_seq_one_letter_code
_entity_poly.pdbx_strand_id
1 'polypeptide(L)'
;MNLSELDIKQTVHFTLGRFNPPTLGHKKLLDMVAGQGTDYFIFPTKTHDSKKNPLQPQKKMGYLIDLFPEHSNYFIMDKSVRTVIEAMKFLQNKGYEKA
;
A
#
# COMPACT_ATOMS: atom_id res chain seq x y z
N MET A 1 30.22 1.80 -12.48
CA MET A 1 28.87 1.90 -11.91
C MET A 1 28.92 1.37 -10.49
N ASN A 2 28.44 2.15 -9.51
CA ASN A 2 28.48 1.77 -8.11
C ASN A 2 27.34 0.79 -7.81
N LEU A 3 27.64 -0.34 -7.16
CA LEU A 3 26.66 -1.37 -6.79
C LEU A 3 25.54 -0.82 -5.89
N SER A 4 25.82 0.24 -5.12
CA SER A 4 24.81 0.90 -4.27
C SER A 4 23.71 1.63 -5.05
N GLU A 5 23.98 2.10 -6.27
CA GLU A 5 22.98 2.80 -7.10
C GLU A 5 22.03 1.83 -7.83
N LEU A 6 22.47 0.59 -8.06
CA LEU A 6 21.64 -0.49 -8.61
C LEU A 6 20.65 -1.03 -7.56
N ASP A 7 21.06 -1.07 -6.30
CA ASP A 7 20.26 -1.66 -5.20
C ASP A 7 19.04 -0.80 -4.81
N ILE A 8 19.12 0.52 -5.01
CA ILE A 8 18.04 1.47 -4.72
C ILE A 8 16.92 1.39 -5.77
N LYS A 9 17.22 1.04 -7.02
CA LYS A 9 16.21 0.87 -8.07
C LYS A 9 15.40 -0.42 -7.94
N GLN A 10 15.79 -1.34 -7.05
CA GLN A 10 15.20 -2.68 -6.95
C GLN A 10 14.45 -2.98 -5.65
N THR A 11 14.64 -2.16 -4.61
CA THR A 11 14.01 -2.37 -3.29
C THR A 11 12.77 -1.50 -3.15
N VAL A 12 11.64 -2.10 -2.79
CA VAL A 12 10.36 -1.41 -2.57
C VAL A 12 9.81 -1.67 -1.19
N HIS A 13 9.15 -0.69 -0.61
CA HIS A 13 8.46 -0.86 0.67
C HIS A 13 6.95 -0.83 0.45
N PHE A 14 6.21 -1.69 1.14
CA PHE A 14 4.77 -1.66 1.01
C PHE A 14 4.05 -1.98 2.30
N THR A 15 2.78 -1.59 2.34
CA THR A 15 1.86 -1.98 3.42
C THR A 15 0.53 -2.39 2.86
N LEU A 16 -0.18 -3.24 3.60
CA LEU A 16 -1.47 -3.77 3.24
C LEU A 16 -2.40 -3.67 4.45
N GLY A 17 -3.62 -3.18 4.24
CA GLY A 17 -4.52 -2.87 5.34
C GLY A 17 -6.00 -2.91 4.98
N ARG A 18 -6.86 -3.08 5.99
CA ARG A 18 -8.33 -3.00 5.82
C ARG A 18 -8.85 -1.58 5.79
N PHE A 19 -8.20 -0.69 6.54
CA PHE A 19 -8.55 0.73 6.64
C PHE A 19 -10.06 0.92 6.92
N ASN A 20 -10.56 0.23 7.94
CA ASN A 20 -11.98 0.13 8.27
C ASN A 20 -12.31 0.62 9.70
N PRO A 21 -12.50 1.94 9.92
CA PRO A 21 -12.12 3.04 9.05
C PRO A 21 -10.60 3.33 9.14
N PRO A 22 -10.05 4.19 8.27
CA PRO A 22 -8.68 4.69 8.44
C PRO A 22 -8.58 5.53 9.72
N THR A 23 -7.40 5.56 10.34
CA THR A 23 -7.15 6.25 11.62
C THR A 23 -5.75 6.85 11.64
N LEU A 24 -5.46 7.71 12.63
CA LEU A 24 -4.11 8.28 12.81
C LEU A 24 -3.02 7.22 12.97
N GLY A 25 -3.33 6.07 13.59
CA GLY A 25 -2.39 4.96 13.69
C GLY A 25 -2.00 4.38 12.32
N HIS A 26 -2.96 4.32 11.38
CA HIS A 26 -2.66 3.94 10.01
C HIS A 26 -1.75 4.97 9.34
N LYS A 27 -2.02 6.28 9.51
CA LYS A 27 -1.17 7.35 8.96
C LYS A 27 0.29 7.17 9.36
N LYS A 28 0.57 6.93 10.64
CA LYS A 28 1.94 6.70 11.13
C LYS A 28 2.64 5.54 10.42
N LEU A 29 1.91 4.47 10.10
CA LEU A 29 2.44 3.34 9.34
C LEU A 29 2.71 3.73 7.88
N LEU A 30 1.81 4.49 7.24
CA LEU A 30 2.00 4.98 5.88
C LEU A 30 3.22 5.91 5.79
N ASP A 31 3.32 6.87 6.71
CA ASP A 31 4.45 7.80 6.84
C ASP A 31 5.78 7.04 7.03
N MET A 32 5.78 6.01 7.88
CA MET A 32 6.96 5.17 8.11
C MET A 32 7.41 4.46 6.83
N VAL A 33 6.48 3.83 6.12
CA VAL A 33 6.76 3.11 4.87
C VAL A 33 7.27 4.05 3.79
N ALA A 34 6.66 5.23 3.67
CA ALA A 34 7.12 6.27 2.76
C ALA A 34 8.54 6.77 3.07
N GLY A 35 8.95 6.74 4.34
CA GLY A 35 10.29 7.15 4.78
C GLY A 35 11.41 6.12 4.59
N GLN A 36 11.11 4.87 4.23
CA GLN A 36 12.14 3.81 4.10
C GLN A 36 12.85 3.75 2.75
N GLY A 37 12.34 4.43 1.71
CA GLY A 37 12.94 4.34 0.38
C GLY A 37 12.35 5.32 -0.62
N THR A 38 12.81 5.22 -1.87
CA THR A 38 12.36 6.09 -2.96
C THR A 38 10.98 5.70 -3.50
N ASP A 39 10.65 4.40 -3.47
CA ASP A 39 9.38 3.86 -3.95
C ASP A 39 8.63 3.10 -2.85
N TYR A 40 7.32 3.30 -2.80
CA TYR A 40 6.45 2.55 -1.91
C TYR A 40 5.04 2.37 -2.46
N PHE A 41 4.33 1.38 -1.91
CA PHE A 41 2.95 1.08 -2.31
C PHE A 41 2.07 0.80 -1.11
N ILE A 42 0.82 1.23 -1.18
CA ILE A 42 -0.18 0.98 -0.15
C ILE A 42 -1.29 0.17 -0.80
N PHE A 43 -1.60 -0.99 -0.23
CA PHE A 43 -2.61 -1.89 -0.74
C PHE A 43 -3.83 -1.94 0.19
N PRO A 44 -4.84 -1.08 -0.01
CA PRO A 44 -6.14 -1.25 0.62
C PRO A 44 -6.78 -2.56 0.19
N THR A 45 -7.15 -3.37 1.17
CA THR A 45 -7.88 -4.62 0.92
C THR A 45 -9.33 -4.33 0.55
N LYS A 46 -9.81 -5.01 -0.48
CA LYS A 46 -11.17 -4.83 -1.03
C LYS A 46 -12.20 -5.78 -0.41
N THR A 47 -11.85 -6.46 0.69
CA THR A 47 -12.81 -7.31 1.41
C THR A 47 -13.86 -6.46 2.11
N HIS A 48 -15.05 -7.01 2.30
CA HIS A 48 -16.16 -6.38 3.01
C HIS A 48 -17.00 -7.47 3.67
N ASP A 49 -17.39 -7.25 4.91
CA ASP A 49 -18.37 -8.06 5.63
C ASP A 49 -19.10 -7.19 6.65
N SER A 50 -20.39 -7.44 6.86
CA SER A 50 -21.25 -6.55 7.65
C SER A 50 -20.85 -6.42 9.13
N LYS A 51 -20.05 -7.34 9.67
CA LYS A 51 -19.76 -7.41 11.11
C LYS A 51 -18.39 -6.83 11.45
N LYS A 52 -17.33 -7.30 10.78
CA LYS A 52 -15.93 -6.99 11.08
C LYS A 52 -15.31 -6.02 10.08
N ASN A 53 -15.88 -5.88 8.89
CA ASN A 53 -15.33 -5.03 7.83
C ASN A 53 -16.43 -4.30 7.03
N PRO A 54 -17.31 -3.52 7.69
CA PRO A 54 -18.55 -3.00 7.11
C PRO A 54 -18.37 -1.92 6.03
N LEU A 55 -17.22 -1.29 5.88
CA LEU A 55 -17.05 -0.27 4.84
C LEU A 55 -16.85 -0.93 3.46
N GLN A 56 -17.59 -0.43 2.48
CA GLN A 56 -17.37 -0.82 1.09
C GLN A 56 -15.99 -0.34 0.61
N PRO A 57 -15.33 -1.08 -0.32
CA PRO A 57 -13.99 -0.74 -0.81
C PRO A 57 -13.85 0.70 -1.31
N GLN A 58 -14.85 1.20 -2.04
CA GLN A 58 -14.86 2.56 -2.57
C GLN A 58 -14.92 3.60 -1.46
N LYS A 59 -15.69 3.33 -0.40
CA LYS A 59 -15.83 4.22 0.75
C LYS A 59 -14.53 4.28 1.57
N LYS A 60 -13.85 3.14 1.73
CA LYS A 60 -12.51 3.08 2.34
C LYS A 60 -11.51 3.92 1.55
N MET A 61 -11.52 3.80 0.22
CA MET A 61 -10.65 4.57 -0.65
C MET A 61 -10.92 6.07 -0.56
N GLY A 62 -12.20 6.48 -0.56
CA GLY A 62 -12.58 7.88 -0.34
C GLY A 62 -11.99 8.42 0.97
N TYR A 63 -12.20 7.71 2.08
CA TYR A 63 -11.62 8.13 3.36
C TYR A 63 -10.10 8.15 3.38
N LEU A 64 -9.42 7.23 2.69
CA LEU A 64 -7.95 7.25 2.60
C LEU A 64 -7.46 8.48 1.84
N ILE A 65 -8.10 8.85 0.73
CA ILE A 65 -7.75 10.04 -0.06
C ILE A 65 -8.05 11.32 0.74
N ASP A 66 -9.21 11.38 1.38
CA ASP A 66 -9.63 12.56 2.14
C ASP A 66 -8.75 12.80 3.37
N LEU A 67 -8.37 11.72 4.08
CA LEU A 67 -7.61 11.81 5.32
C LEU A 67 -6.10 11.86 5.09
N PHE A 68 -5.59 11.19 4.06
CA PHE A 68 -4.15 11.05 3.77
C PHE A 68 -3.83 11.40 2.30
N PRO A 69 -4.16 12.62 1.84
CA PRO A 69 -3.98 13.03 0.45
C PRO A 69 -2.52 12.95 -0.03
N GLU A 70 -1.54 13.07 0.87
CA GLU A 70 -0.10 12.92 0.58
C GLU A 70 0.28 11.53 0.08
N HIS A 71 -0.53 10.52 0.38
CA HIS A 71 -0.32 9.14 -0.04
C HIS A 71 -1.23 8.70 -1.20
N SER A 72 -2.08 9.61 -1.71
CA SER A 72 -3.14 9.30 -2.69
C SER A 72 -2.64 8.57 -3.94
N ASN A 73 -1.49 8.98 -4.47
CA ASN A 73 -0.87 8.39 -5.67
C ASN A 73 -0.28 6.98 -5.43
N TYR A 74 -0.15 6.58 -4.17
CA TYR A 74 0.50 5.32 -3.78
C TYR A 74 -0.52 4.23 -3.39
N PHE A 75 -1.82 4.56 -3.36
CA PHE A 75 -2.89 3.60 -3.08
C PHE A 75 -3.21 2.72 -4.31
N ILE A 76 -3.08 1.40 -4.17
CA ILE A 76 -3.33 0.43 -5.25
C ILE A 76 -4.70 -0.26 -5.10
N MET A 77 -5.60 0.09 -6.03
CA MET A 77 -6.98 -0.44 -6.08
C MET A 77 -7.17 -1.65 -7.00
N ASP A 78 -6.09 -2.32 -7.41
CA ASP A 78 -6.17 -3.54 -8.22
C ASP A 78 -6.93 -4.67 -7.49
N LYS A 79 -8.00 -5.18 -8.12
CA LYS A 79 -8.88 -6.22 -7.56
C LYS A 79 -8.20 -7.59 -7.46
N SER A 80 -7.11 -7.80 -8.19
CA SER A 80 -6.29 -9.02 -8.13
C SER A 80 -5.40 -9.07 -6.88
N VAL A 81 -5.16 -7.93 -6.22
CA VAL A 81 -4.31 -7.87 -5.03
C VAL A 81 -5.16 -7.85 -3.76
N ARG A 82 -5.21 -8.99 -3.07
CA ARG A 82 -6.01 -9.21 -1.84
C ARG A 82 -5.15 -9.64 -0.65
N THR A 83 -4.05 -10.30 -0.92
CA THR A 83 -3.11 -10.87 0.05
C THR A 83 -1.73 -10.26 -0.10
N VAL A 84 -0.89 -10.44 0.93
CA VAL A 84 0.52 -10.00 0.90
C VAL A 84 1.28 -10.68 -0.24
N ILE A 85 1.05 -11.97 -0.50
CA ILE A 85 1.70 -12.72 -1.59
C ILE A 85 1.33 -12.14 -2.96
N GLU A 86 0.06 -11.76 -3.17
CA GLU A 86 -0.35 -11.12 -4.42
C GLU A 86 0.23 -9.70 -4.56
N ALA A 87 0.39 -8.97 -3.45
CA ALA A 87 1.07 -7.68 -3.47
C ALA A 87 2.54 -7.84 -3.88
N MET A 88 3.25 -8.82 -3.32
CA MET A 88 4.63 -9.14 -3.73
C MET A 88 4.72 -9.52 -5.21
N LYS A 89 3.79 -10.34 -5.72
CA LYS A 89 3.72 -10.68 -7.16
C LYS A 89 3.47 -9.44 -8.02
N PHE A 90 2.58 -8.54 -7.59
CA PHE A 90 2.33 -7.28 -8.29
C PHE A 90 3.60 -6.41 -8.37
N LEU A 91 4.37 -6.34 -7.29
CA LEU A 91 5.63 -5.59 -7.22
C LEU A 91 6.72 -6.26 -8.07
N GLN A 92 6.83 -7.59 -7.99
CA GLN A 92 7.75 -8.36 -8.85
C GLN A 92 7.45 -8.13 -10.34
N ASN A 93 6.18 -8.16 -10.73
CA ASN A 93 5.76 -7.86 -12.10
C ASN A 93 6.05 -6.41 -12.53
N LYS A 94 6.22 -5.49 -11.58
CA LYS A 94 6.67 -4.11 -11.83
C LYS A 94 8.19 -3.97 -11.95
N GLY A 95 8.95 -5.05 -11.72
CA GLY A 95 10.41 -5.06 -11.81
C GLY A 95 11.14 -4.87 -10.47
N TYR A 96 10.43 -4.88 -9.34
CA TYR A 96 11.07 -4.88 -8.03
C TYR A 96 11.57 -6.29 -7.67
N GLU A 97 12.79 -6.38 -7.16
CA GLU A 97 13.44 -7.66 -6.84
C GLU A 97 13.52 -7.90 -5.32
N LYS A 98 13.34 -6.85 -4.51
CA LYS A 98 13.35 -6.91 -3.04
C LYS A 98 12.15 -6.12 -2.48
N ALA A 99 11.41 -6.72 -1.55
CA ALA A 99 10.20 -6.15 -0.94
C ALA A 99 10.05 -6.56 0.53
#